data_AF-A0ABC8UBQ5-F1
#
_entry.id   AF-A0ABC8UBQ5-F1
#
_cell.length_a   1.000
_cell.length_b   1.000
_cell.length_c   1.000
_cell.angle_alpha   90.00
_cell.angle_beta   90.00
_cell.angle_gamma   90.00
#
_symmetry.space_group_name_H-M   'P 1'
#
loop_
_entity.id
_entity.type
_entity.pdbx_description
1 polymer ?
#
loop_
_entity_poly.entity_id
_entity_poly.type
_entity_poly.pdbx_seq_one_letter_code
_entity_poly.pdbx_strand_id
1 'polypeptide(L)'
;MRGEMYPTPPPPPHHHLSDSNRRIIDSNGPSIRVYQVWKGSNRFFLGGRFIFGPDVRSLFLTLSLIVVPVVLFCAFVSQGLVNEFPHHLGRLIVATAAVSTTCIVILLFLVSGRDPGIIPRNQHPPEPDDEGDTSSISTDWAGSQCGVPSLPPTKNVTVNGIVLKVKYCQTCMLYRPPRCSHCSICNNCVERFDHHCPWVGQCIGKRNYRYFFMFVFSTTLLCLYVFAFCCVNIMKIMEAYHCNIWMALMKSPVSGILLLYTFVVSWFVGGLTAFHIYLVITNQTTYENFRYRYDRKMNPYNLGCARNIREIFFSKIPSSMNDFREKLRGDSSSIFNTSSYLGRPMSPEMPKTSFDVEMGKRRAVDADDFEEIQNQIESIGGLERCGTQPRHSNSNEKANWEITRDIQMLAAEFGMEHGIGDRNKIHGGH
;
A
#
# COMPACT_ATOMS: atom_id res chain seq x y z
N MET A 1 -23.02 46.74 -79.35
CA MET A 1 -22.84 45.77 -78.24
C MET A 1 -22.78 44.36 -78.80
N ARG A 2 -21.60 43.72 -78.76
CA ARG A 2 -21.36 42.28 -78.70
C ARG A 2 -19.91 42.16 -78.25
N GLY A 3 -19.69 41.74 -77.01
CA GLY A 3 -18.34 41.62 -76.46
C GLY A 3 -17.75 40.27 -76.84
N GLU A 4 -16.51 40.27 -77.34
CA GLU A 4 -15.76 39.04 -77.53
C GLU A 4 -15.26 38.55 -76.17
N MET A 5 -15.58 37.30 -75.85
CA MET A 5 -15.25 36.69 -74.56
C MET A 5 -14.03 35.78 -74.74
N TYR A 6 -12.86 36.26 -74.32
CA TYR A 6 -11.64 35.47 -74.30
C TYR A 6 -11.75 34.36 -73.23
N PRO A 7 -11.32 33.12 -73.52
CA PRO A 7 -11.37 32.03 -72.54
C PRO A 7 -10.33 32.24 -71.42
N THR A 8 -10.74 31.99 -70.19
CA THR A 8 -9.87 32.03 -69.00
C THR A 8 -8.89 30.86 -68.97
N PRO A 9 -7.64 31.04 -68.53
CA PRO A 9 -6.69 29.94 -68.36
C PRO A 9 -7.12 29.01 -67.21
N PRO A 10 -6.76 27.71 -67.27
CA PRO A 10 -7.08 26.76 -66.21
C PRO A 10 -6.34 27.08 -64.90
N PRO A 11 -6.91 26.71 -63.74
CA PRO A 11 -6.25 26.90 -62.45
C PRO A 11 -4.96 26.04 -62.36
N PRO A 12 -3.96 26.47 -61.56
CA PRO A 12 -2.74 25.70 -61.39
C PRO A 12 -3.03 24.36 -60.70
N PRO A 13 -2.25 23.30 -61.00
CA PRO A 13 -2.49 21.98 -60.44
C PRO A 13 -2.31 21.99 -58.92
N HIS A 14 -3.30 21.46 -58.19
CA HIS A 14 -3.15 21.15 -56.78
C HIS A 14 -2.01 20.13 -56.62
N HIS A 15 -0.92 20.55 -55.95
CA HIS A 15 0.13 19.62 -55.53
C HIS A 15 -0.43 18.64 -54.47
N HIS A 16 -0.97 17.52 -54.94
CA HIS A 16 -1.16 16.34 -54.11
C HIS A 16 0.23 15.84 -53.66
N LEU A 17 0.60 16.21 -52.43
CA LEU A 17 1.66 15.50 -51.70
C LEU A 17 1.28 14.02 -51.66
N SER A 18 2.17 13.15 -52.14
CA SER A 18 1.95 11.71 -52.09
C SER A 18 1.84 11.24 -50.63
N ASP A 19 1.07 10.16 -50.39
CA ASP A 19 0.98 9.55 -49.05
C ASP A 19 2.32 9.06 -48.51
N SER A 20 3.33 8.88 -49.36
CA SER A 20 4.72 8.66 -48.95
C SER A 20 5.34 9.92 -48.32
N ASN A 21 5.21 11.10 -48.94
CA ASN A 21 5.70 12.35 -48.36
C ASN A 21 4.94 12.73 -47.09
N ARG A 22 3.62 12.47 -47.04
CA ARG A 22 2.82 12.68 -45.82
C ARG A 22 3.33 11.82 -44.65
N ARG A 23 3.57 10.51 -44.89
CA ARG A 23 4.17 9.60 -43.90
C ARG A 23 5.60 10.00 -43.49
N ILE A 24 6.41 10.54 -44.39
CA ILE A 24 7.76 11.04 -44.07
C ILE A 24 7.69 12.28 -43.17
N ILE A 25 6.75 13.19 -43.41
CA ILE A 25 6.55 14.38 -42.57
C ILE A 25 6.05 14.00 -41.17
N ASP A 26 5.07 13.09 -41.06
CA ASP A 26 4.59 12.59 -39.76
C ASP A 26 5.67 11.82 -38.97
N SER A 27 6.66 11.22 -39.64
CA SER A 27 7.75 10.50 -38.98
C SER A 27 8.73 11.41 -38.20
N ASN A 28 8.69 12.73 -38.45
CA ASN A 28 9.52 13.73 -37.77
C ASN A 28 8.81 14.44 -36.60
N GLY A 29 7.57 14.05 -36.26
CA GLY A 29 6.92 14.52 -35.02
C GLY A 29 7.70 14.08 -33.77
N PRO A 30 7.75 14.89 -32.70
CA PRO A 30 8.43 14.52 -31.46
C PRO A 30 7.77 13.27 -30.86
N SER A 31 8.48 12.13 -30.84
CA SER A 31 7.91 10.86 -30.40
C SER A 31 7.56 10.88 -28.91
N ILE A 32 6.28 11.06 -28.59
CA ILE A 32 5.74 11.09 -27.23
C ILE A 32 5.84 9.69 -26.61
N ARG A 33 6.25 9.61 -25.34
CA ARG A 33 6.30 8.36 -24.56
C ARG A 33 5.11 8.24 -23.62
N VAL A 34 4.72 7.00 -23.31
CA VAL A 34 3.56 6.68 -22.45
C VAL A 34 3.57 7.46 -21.13
N TYR A 35 4.71 7.60 -20.45
CA TYR A 35 4.81 8.34 -19.18
C TYR A 35 4.46 9.84 -19.30
N GLN A 36 4.56 10.44 -20.49
CA GLN A 36 4.31 11.87 -20.71
C GLN A 36 2.81 12.18 -20.84
N VAL A 37 2.01 11.19 -21.24
CA VAL A 37 0.53 11.28 -21.38
C VAL A 37 -0.19 10.36 -20.38
N TRP A 38 0.48 9.99 -19.30
CA TRP A 38 -0.06 9.09 -18.29
C TRP A 38 -1.24 9.74 -17.56
N LYS A 39 -2.40 9.06 -17.56
CA LYS A 39 -3.66 9.60 -16.98
C LYS A 39 -3.72 9.56 -15.44
N GLY A 40 -2.81 8.87 -14.76
CA GLY A 40 -2.73 8.80 -13.30
C GLY A 40 -1.87 9.90 -12.69
N SER A 41 -1.96 10.10 -11.37
CA SER A 41 -1.31 11.21 -10.63
C SER A 41 0.20 11.01 -10.38
N ASN A 42 0.85 10.11 -11.10
CA ASN A 42 2.25 9.74 -10.88
C ASN A 42 3.23 10.83 -11.31
N ARG A 43 4.40 10.87 -10.65
CA ARG A 43 5.52 11.73 -11.00
C ARG A 43 6.66 10.88 -11.56
N PHE A 44 6.99 11.08 -12.82
CA PHE A 44 8.00 10.32 -13.54
C PHE A 44 9.33 11.08 -13.61
N PHE A 45 10.43 10.40 -13.32
CA PHE A 45 11.79 10.97 -13.36
C PHE A 45 12.74 10.11 -14.22
N LEU A 46 13.84 10.72 -14.65
CA LEU A 46 14.86 10.14 -15.54
C LEU A 46 14.27 9.45 -16.79
N GLY A 47 13.36 10.13 -17.48
CA GLY A 47 12.73 9.63 -18.71
C GLY A 47 11.87 8.39 -18.49
N GLY A 48 11.08 8.39 -17.40
CA GLY A 48 10.16 7.29 -17.05
C GLY A 48 10.81 6.09 -16.39
N ARG A 49 12.06 6.19 -15.90
CA ARG A 49 12.74 5.11 -15.16
C ARG A 49 12.27 5.01 -13.71
N PHE A 50 12.03 6.15 -13.07
CA PHE A 50 11.48 6.20 -11.71
C PHE A 50 10.04 6.71 -11.73
N ILE A 51 9.21 6.10 -10.91
CA ILE A 51 7.76 6.24 -10.90
C ILE A 51 7.32 6.45 -9.45
N PHE A 52 7.10 7.71 -9.08
CA PHE A 52 6.63 8.08 -7.74
C PHE A 52 5.13 8.37 -7.75
N GLY A 53 4.51 8.37 -6.57
CA GLY A 53 3.15 8.89 -6.40
C GLY A 53 3.12 10.43 -6.39
N PRO A 54 1.93 11.04 -6.22
CA PRO A 54 1.79 12.48 -6.18
C PRO A 54 2.50 13.11 -4.98
N ASP A 55 2.59 12.38 -3.87
CA ASP A 55 3.08 12.85 -2.57
C ASP A 55 4.61 12.79 -2.44
N VAL A 56 5.36 12.58 -3.53
CA VAL A 56 6.84 12.44 -3.56
C VAL A 56 7.63 13.49 -2.75
N ARG A 57 7.05 14.66 -2.49
CA ARG A 57 7.66 15.71 -1.65
C ARG A 57 7.77 15.32 -0.17
N SER A 58 6.92 14.41 0.33
CA SER A 58 7.00 13.90 1.71
C SER A 58 8.31 13.15 1.99
N LEU A 59 8.98 12.64 0.95
CA LEU A 59 10.25 11.93 1.08
C LEU A 59 11.34 12.79 1.73
N PHE A 60 11.32 14.11 1.57
CA PHE A 60 12.25 14.99 2.26
C PHE A 60 12.07 14.95 3.78
N LEU A 61 10.82 14.86 4.26
CA LEU A 61 10.52 14.71 5.69
C LEU A 61 10.97 13.33 6.18
N THR A 62 10.59 12.25 5.48
CA THR A 62 10.96 10.87 5.85
C THR A 62 12.49 10.69 5.86
N LEU A 63 13.19 11.21 4.85
CA LEU A 63 14.65 11.19 4.79
C LEU A 63 15.28 11.97 5.95
N SER A 64 14.74 13.15 6.29
CA SER A 64 15.23 13.95 7.43
C SER A 64 15.04 13.24 8.76
N LEU A 65 13.88 12.61 8.99
CA LEU A 65 13.56 11.83 10.19
C LEU A 65 14.45 10.59 10.36
N ILE A 66 15.05 10.07 9.28
CA ILE A 66 16.00 8.96 9.33
C ILE A 66 17.43 9.47 9.49
N VAL A 67 17.86 10.42 8.66
CA VAL A 67 19.27 10.85 8.57
C VAL A 67 19.67 11.74 9.74
N VAL A 68 18.83 12.69 10.18
CA VAL A 68 19.21 13.65 11.23
C VAL A 68 19.49 12.95 12.57
N PRO A 69 18.65 12.04 13.09
CA PRO A 69 18.94 11.32 14.33
C PRO A 69 20.22 10.47 14.25
N VAL A 70 20.51 9.88 13.09
CA VAL A 70 21.74 9.10 12.87
C VAL A 70 22.97 10.01 12.84
N VAL A 71 22.90 11.16 12.16
CA VAL A 71 24.00 12.14 12.15
C VAL A 71 24.27 12.65 13.57
N LEU A 72 23.23 12.95 14.36
CA LEU A 72 23.38 13.32 15.77
C LEU A 72 23.97 12.19 16.61
N PHE A 73 23.53 10.95 16.41
CA PHE A 73 24.09 9.77 17.07
C PHE A 73 25.58 9.60 16.75
N CYS A 74 25.95 9.66 15.46
CA CYS A 74 27.34 9.55 15.03
C CYS A 74 28.21 10.70 15.57
N ALA A 75 27.73 11.95 15.52
CA ALA A 75 28.48 13.12 15.93
C ALA A 75 28.68 13.22 17.46
N PHE A 76 27.64 12.95 18.26
CA PHE A 76 27.66 13.27 19.70
C PHE A 76 27.68 12.06 20.63
N VAL A 77 27.11 10.92 20.22
CA VAL A 77 27.06 9.72 21.06
C VAL A 77 28.21 8.78 20.72
N SER A 78 28.40 8.51 19.42
CA SER A 78 29.37 7.52 18.97
C SER A 78 30.82 7.94 19.18
N GLN A 79 31.13 9.24 19.22
CA GLN A 79 32.51 9.71 19.47
C GLN A 79 33.00 9.35 20.88
N GLY A 80 32.15 9.44 21.90
CA GLY A 80 32.49 8.99 23.26
C GLY A 80 32.73 7.49 23.29
N LEU A 81 31.78 6.72 22.74
CA LEU A 81 31.85 5.26 22.66
C LEU A 81 33.07 4.76 21.84
N VAL A 82 33.47 5.48 20.79
CA VAL A 82 34.67 5.15 19.98
C VAL A 82 35.96 5.25 20.79
N ASN A 83 36.04 6.20 21.71
CA ASN A 83 37.22 6.42 22.53
C ASN A 83 37.25 5.51 23.77
N GLU A 84 36.09 5.09 24.29
CA GLU A 84 35.99 4.19 25.44
C GLU A 84 36.14 2.71 25.09
N PHE A 85 35.58 2.24 23.95
CA PHE A 85 35.67 0.83 23.57
C PHE A 85 37.01 0.52 22.88
N PRO A 86 37.87 -0.36 23.45
CA PRO A 86 39.16 -0.68 22.84
C PRO A 86 39.04 -1.35 21.47
N HIS A 87 40.10 -1.20 20.66
CA HIS A 87 40.25 -1.77 19.32
C HIS A 87 39.25 -1.24 18.26
N HIS A 88 38.79 -2.13 17.37
CA HIS A 88 37.95 -1.78 16.22
C HIS A 88 36.45 -1.67 16.57
N LEU A 89 36.06 -2.04 17.79
CA LEU A 89 34.66 -2.16 18.20
C LEU A 89 33.93 -0.81 18.17
N GLY A 90 34.58 0.25 18.69
CA GLY A 90 34.07 1.61 18.61
C GLY A 90 33.77 2.06 17.16
N ARG A 91 34.73 1.84 16.25
CA ARG A 91 34.56 2.14 14.82
C ARG A 91 33.48 1.28 14.15
N LEU A 92 33.31 0.03 14.57
CA LEU A 92 32.26 -0.86 14.08
C LEU A 92 30.86 -0.34 14.45
N ILE A 93 30.69 0.34 15.59
CA ILE A 93 29.41 0.95 15.98
C ILE A 93 28.99 2.01 14.93
N VAL A 94 29.90 2.93 14.62
CA VAL A 94 29.67 4.00 13.63
C VAL A 94 29.42 3.41 12.23
N ALA A 95 30.24 2.44 11.82
CA ALA A 95 30.11 1.79 10.53
C ALA A 95 28.78 1.06 10.38
N THR A 96 28.32 0.35 11.43
CA THR A 96 27.04 -0.36 11.43
C THR A 96 25.87 0.59 11.28
N ALA A 97 25.86 1.72 12.01
CA ALA A 97 24.82 2.74 11.88
C ALA A 97 24.81 3.38 10.47
N ALA A 98 25.98 3.72 9.94
CA ALA A 98 26.12 4.33 8.61
C ALA A 98 25.69 3.38 7.47
N VAL A 99 26.12 2.11 7.50
CA VAL A 99 25.71 1.09 6.53
C VAL A 99 24.21 0.82 6.61
N SER A 100 23.67 0.62 7.82
CA SER A 100 22.23 0.38 8.02
C SER A 100 21.39 1.55 7.47
N THR A 101 21.80 2.78 7.75
CA THR A 101 21.14 4.00 7.26
C THR A 101 21.20 4.10 5.74
N THR A 102 22.35 3.79 5.14
CA THR A 102 22.52 3.76 3.68
C THR A 102 21.60 2.73 3.04
N CYS A 103 21.52 1.53 3.61
CA CYS A 103 20.58 0.48 3.17
C CYS A 103 19.12 0.93 3.30
N ILE A 104 18.72 1.55 4.40
CA ILE A 104 17.36 2.08 4.62
C ILE A 104 17.02 3.17 3.60
N VAL A 105 17.94 4.09 3.30
CA VAL A 105 17.74 5.13 2.28
C VAL A 105 17.60 4.54 0.88
N ILE A 106 18.40 3.52 0.53
CA ILE A 106 18.25 2.78 -0.73
C ILE A 106 16.87 2.08 -0.78
N LEU A 107 16.45 1.42 0.31
CA LEU A 107 15.15 0.77 0.40
C LEU A 107 13.99 1.76 0.26
N LEU A 108 14.09 2.95 0.86
CA LEU A 108 13.14 4.06 0.72
C LEU A 108 12.98 4.45 -0.76
N PHE A 109 14.09 4.70 -1.48
CA PHE A 109 14.01 4.99 -2.91
C PHE A 109 13.48 3.82 -3.76
N LEU A 110 13.76 2.57 -3.38
CA LEU A 110 13.25 1.37 -4.05
C LEU A 110 11.75 1.12 -3.84
N VAL A 111 11.17 1.53 -2.70
CA VAL A 111 9.72 1.48 -2.48
C VAL A 111 9.00 2.65 -3.16
N SER A 112 9.55 3.86 -3.03
CA SER A 112 8.93 5.10 -3.51
C SER A 112 9.00 5.31 -5.01
N GLY A 113 10.16 5.03 -5.61
CA GLY A 113 10.46 5.34 -7.03
C GLY A 113 10.13 4.21 -8.00
N ARG A 114 9.43 3.17 -7.56
CA ARG A 114 9.11 1.97 -8.34
C ARG A 114 7.62 1.91 -8.62
N ASP A 115 7.26 1.45 -9.83
CA ASP A 115 5.88 1.03 -10.11
C ASP A 115 5.43 -0.01 -9.07
N PRO A 116 4.35 0.25 -8.30
CA PRO A 116 3.86 -0.63 -7.23
C PRO A 116 3.09 -1.86 -7.74
N GLY A 117 2.66 -1.88 -9.00
CA GLY A 117 1.72 -2.87 -9.54
C GLY A 117 0.60 -2.22 -10.33
N ILE A 118 0.84 -1.09 -10.98
CA ILE A 118 -0.18 -0.36 -11.72
C ILE A 118 -0.74 -1.26 -12.83
N ILE A 119 -2.08 -1.40 -12.86
CA ILE A 119 -2.79 -2.11 -13.91
C ILE A 119 -3.08 -1.12 -15.05
N PRO A 120 -2.85 -1.50 -16.33
CA PRO A 120 -3.17 -0.66 -17.47
C PRO A 120 -4.66 -0.29 -17.46
N ARG A 121 -4.98 0.91 -17.93
CA ARG A 121 -6.38 1.31 -18.16
C ARG A 121 -6.84 0.73 -19.48
N ASN A 122 -8.05 0.21 -19.53
CA ASN A 122 -8.66 -0.15 -20.82
C ASN A 122 -8.99 1.14 -21.60
N GLN A 123 -9.09 1.02 -22.92
CA GLN A 123 -9.55 2.13 -23.78
C GLN A 123 -11.07 2.28 -23.77
N HIS A 124 -11.77 1.16 -23.63
CA HIS A 124 -13.23 1.05 -23.57
C HIS A 124 -13.61 0.12 -22.40
N PRO A 125 -14.85 0.17 -21.90
CA PRO A 125 -15.36 -0.83 -20.96
C PRO A 125 -15.21 -2.25 -21.52
N PRO A 126 -15.04 -3.28 -20.67
CA PRO A 126 -15.09 -4.68 -21.11
C PRO A 126 -16.45 -4.97 -21.75
N GLU A 127 -16.49 -5.82 -22.77
CA GLU A 127 -17.75 -6.36 -23.25
C GLU A 127 -18.36 -7.28 -22.17
N PRO A 128 -19.69 -7.29 -21.99
CA PRO A 128 -20.34 -8.29 -21.14
C PRO A 128 -20.11 -9.67 -21.77
N ASP A 129 -19.67 -10.65 -20.98
CA ASP A 129 -19.47 -12.01 -21.49
C ASP A 129 -20.84 -12.62 -21.85
N ASP A 130 -21.02 -13.06 -23.10
CA ASP A 130 -22.25 -13.73 -23.58
C ASP A 130 -22.36 -15.20 -23.07
N GLU A 131 -21.43 -15.64 -22.21
CA GLU A 131 -21.36 -17.00 -21.69
C GLU A 131 -22.31 -17.24 -20.49
N GLY A 132 -23.56 -17.57 -20.82
CA GLY A 132 -24.18 -18.80 -20.31
C GLY A 132 -24.85 -18.82 -18.93
N ASP A 133 -24.64 -17.87 -18.04
CA ASP A 133 -25.28 -17.86 -16.70
C ASP A 133 -26.69 -17.22 -16.72
N THR A 134 -27.61 -17.80 -17.49
CA THR A 134 -29.05 -17.53 -17.42
C THR A 134 -29.68 -18.10 -16.15
N SER A 135 -29.43 -17.47 -14.99
CA SER A 135 -30.17 -17.78 -13.75
C SER A 135 -30.23 -16.63 -12.73
N SER A 136 -30.79 -15.48 -13.11
CA SER A 136 -31.64 -14.62 -12.24
C SER A 136 -32.07 -13.30 -12.92
N ILE A 137 -32.59 -13.36 -14.16
CA ILE A 137 -33.43 -12.26 -14.64
C ILE A 137 -34.80 -12.41 -13.97
N SER A 138 -34.99 -11.76 -12.84
CA SER A 138 -36.32 -11.40 -12.36
C SER A 138 -36.88 -10.35 -13.33
N THR A 139 -37.74 -10.79 -14.25
CA THR A 139 -38.59 -9.91 -15.05
C THR A 139 -39.43 -9.06 -14.11
N ASP A 140 -39.16 -7.75 -14.02
CA ASP A 140 -40.12 -6.70 -13.61
C ASP A 140 -39.52 -5.28 -13.73
N TRP A 141 -39.07 -4.88 -14.94
CA TRP A 141 -38.91 -3.45 -15.30
C TRP A 141 -39.19 -3.21 -16.80
N ALA A 142 -40.44 -3.39 -17.19
CA ALA A 142 -40.92 -2.92 -18.49
C ALA A 142 -41.18 -1.41 -18.45
N GLY A 143 -40.14 -0.59 -18.68
CA GLY A 143 -40.31 0.86 -18.60
C GLY A 143 -39.09 1.73 -18.94
N SER A 144 -38.97 2.09 -20.21
CA SER A 144 -38.29 3.30 -20.72
C SER A 144 -36.77 3.29 -20.93
N GLN A 145 -36.42 3.94 -22.05
CA GLN A 145 -35.11 4.38 -22.55
C GLN A 145 -34.18 3.33 -23.20
N CYS A 146 -33.74 3.69 -24.41
CA CYS A 146 -32.67 3.06 -25.16
C CYS A 146 -31.34 3.33 -24.44
N GLY A 147 -30.95 2.42 -23.55
CA GLY A 147 -29.74 2.51 -22.74
C GLY A 147 -28.67 1.53 -23.21
N VAL A 148 -27.41 2.02 -23.25
CA VAL A 148 -26.22 1.16 -23.37
C VAL A 148 -26.27 0.10 -22.25
N PRO A 149 -25.95 -1.19 -22.50
CA PRO A 149 -25.94 -2.21 -21.47
C PRO A 149 -25.07 -1.77 -20.28
N SER A 150 -25.70 -1.47 -19.15
CA SER A 150 -25.00 -1.06 -17.94
C SER A 150 -24.27 -2.26 -17.37
N LEU A 151 -22.95 -2.31 -17.57
CA LEU A 151 -22.10 -3.37 -17.06
C LEU A 151 -22.39 -3.63 -15.57
N PRO A 152 -22.57 -4.89 -15.14
CA PRO A 152 -22.91 -5.19 -13.76
C PRO A 152 -21.84 -4.61 -12.83
N PRO A 153 -22.20 -3.92 -11.72
CA PRO A 153 -21.22 -3.27 -10.83
C PRO A 153 -20.15 -4.21 -10.28
N THR A 154 -20.46 -5.51 -10.26
CA THR A 154 -19.55 -6.57 -9.81
C THR A 154 -19.60 -7.81 -10.69
N LYS A 155 -18.47 -8.49 -10.85
CA LYS A 155 -18.33 -9.80 -11.50
C LYS A 155 -17.87 -10.83 -10.46
N ASN A 156 -18.31 -12.09 -10.58
CA ASN A 156 -17.81 -13.18 -9.75
C ASN A 156 -16.54 -13.78 -10.39
N VAL A 157 -15.51 -14.04 -9.59
CA VAL A 157 -14.23 -14.62 -10.03
C VAL A 157 -13.79 -15.69 -9.02
N THR A 158 -13.61 -16.92 -9.49
CA THR A 158 -13.18 -18.04 -8.64
C THR A 158 -11.66 -18.04 -8.48
N VAL A 159 -11.19 -18.03 -7.24
CA VAL A 159 -9.75 -18.11 -6.88
C VAL A 159 -9.56 -19.25 -5.89
N ASN A 160 -8.75 -20.25 -6.26
CA ASN A 160 -8.48 -21.44 -5.44
C ASN A 160 -9.76 -22.13 -4.91
N GLY A 161 -10.79 -22.23 -5.76
CA GLY A 161 -12.10 -22.80 -5.41
C GLY A 161 -13.04 -21.88 -4.62
N ILE A 162 -12.61 -20.66 -4.26
CA ILE A 162 -13.44 -19.68 -3.54
C ILE A 162 -13.92 -18.60 -4.51
N VAL A 163 -15.23 -18.39 -4.61
CA VAL A 163 -15.84 -17.33 -5.42
C VAL A 163 -15.67 -15.97 -4.72
N LEU A 164 -15.01 -15.03 -5.41
CA LEU A 164 -14.79 -13.66 -4.96
C LEU A 164 -15.55 -12.67 -5.86
N LYS A 165 -16.30 -11.75 -5.24
CA LYS A 165 -17.03 -10.67 -5.92
C LYS A 165 -16.08 -9.49 -6.16
N VAL A 166 -15.72 -9.22 -7.42
CA VAL A 166 -14.85 -8.08 -7.79
C VAL A 166 -15.66 -6.89 -8.27
N LYS A 167 -15.31 -5.67 -7.81
CA LYS A 167 -15.99 -4.41 -8.20
C LYS A 167 -15.42 -3.85 -9.52
N TYR A 168 -16.27 -3.27 -10.36
CA TYR A 168 -15.85 -2.50 -11.54
C TYR A 168 -15.09 -1.21 -11.14
N CYS A 169 -14.24 -0.70 -12.03
CA CYS A 169 -13.58 0.60 -11.88
C CYS A 169 -13.90 1.46 -13.11
N GLN A 170 -14.79 2.43 -12.94
CA GLN A 170 -15.14 3.40 -14.00
C GLN A 170 -13.90 4.18 -14.49
N THR A 171 -13.06 4.66 -13.55
CA THR A 171 -11.86 5.46 -13.85
C THR A 171 -10.80 4.74 -14.70
N CYS A 172 -10.68 3.42 -14.57
CA CYS A 172 -9.73 2.60 -15.32
C CYS A 172 -10.40 1.70 -16.37
N MET A 173 -11.73 1.76 -16.48
CA MET A 173 -12.61 0.97 -17.35
C MET A 173 -12.36 -0.54 -17.29
N LEU A 174 -12.18 -1.10 -16.09
CA LEU A 174 -11.86 -2.52 -15.90
C LEU A 174 -12.56 -3.11 -14.68
N TYR A 175 -12.90 -4.41 -14.73
CA TYR A 175 -13.17 -5.20 -13.53
C TYR A 175 -11.86 -5.39 -12.78
N ARG A 176 -11.81 -4.98 -11.52
CA ARG A 176 -10.59 -5.03 -10.71
C ARG A 176 -10.21 -6.51 -10.51
N PRO A 177 -9.00 -6.97 -10.91
CA PRO A 177 -8.59 -8.33 -10.62
C PRO A 177 -8.60 -8.63 -9.11
N PRO A 178 -8.63 -9.90 -8.69
CA PRO A 178 -8.56 -10.24 -7.27
C PRO A 178 -7.36 -9.57 -6.58
N ARG A 179 -7.57 -9.06 -5.35
CA ARG A 179 -6.62 -8.23 -4.58
C ARG A 179 -6.27 -6.86 -5.20
N CYS A 180 -6.90 -6.42 -6.29
CA CYS A 180 -6.69 -5.08 -6.87
C CYS A 180 -7.67 -4.04 -6.31
N SER A 181 -7.16 -2.87 -5.98
CA SER A 181 -7.97 -1.70 -5.59
C SER A 181 -7.58 -0.45 -6.38
N HIS A 182 -8.55 0.44 -6.59
CA HIS A 182 -8.29 1.76 -7.15
C HIS A 182 -7.90 2.72 -6.02
N CYS A 183 -6.72 3.31 -6.11
CA CYS A 183 -6.31 4.42 -5.25
C CYS A 183 -6.68 5.74 -5.93
N SER A 184 -7.57 6.52 -5.33
CA SER A 184 -7.98 7.84 -5.83
C SER A 184 -6.84 8.86 -5.82
N ILE A 185 -5.98 8.83 -4.79
CA ILE A 185 -4.82 9.73 -4.64
C ILE A 185 -3.85 9.56 -5.82
N CYS A 186 -3.39 8.33 -6.06
CA CYS A 186 -2.54 8.02 -7.22
C CYS A 186 -3.31 7.96 -8.54
N ASN A 187 -4.65 7.94 -8.51
CA ASN A 187 -5.54 7.77 -9.65
C ASN A 187 -5.16 6.54 -10.50
N ASN A 188 -5.03 5.36 -9.87
CA ASN A 188 -4.69 4.10 -10.54
C ASN A 188 -5.34 2.89 -9.85
N CYS A 189 -5.65 1.85 -10.62
CA CYS A 189 -5.76 0.49 -10.11
C CYS A 189 -4.38 -0.10 -9.83
N VAL A 190 -4.18 -0.70 -8.65
CA VAL A 190 -2.92 -1.31 -8.22
C VAL A 190 -3.15 -2.77 -7.83
N GLU A 191 -2.38 -3.66 -8.42
CA GLU A 191 -2.40 -5.10 -8.16
C GLU A 191 -1.85 -5.43 -6.75
N ARG A 192 -2.57 -6.30 -6.03
CA ARG A 192 -2.30 -6.64 -4.62
C ARG A 192 -2.12 -5.38 -3.77
N PHE A 193 -3.10 -4.48 -3.85
CA PHE A 193 -3.07 -3.20 -3.15
C PHE A 193 -3.04 -3.43 -1.64
N ASP A 194 -2.11 -2.77 -0.97
CA ASP A 194 -1.97 -2.82 0.47
C ASP A 194 -2.48 -1.53 1.12
N HIS A 195 -1.86 -0.40 0.79
CA HIS A 195 -2.32 0.94 1.18
C HIS A 195 -1.65 2.02 0.31
N HIS A 196 -2.13 3.26 0.39
CA HIS A 196 -1.36 4.42 -0.04
C HIS A 196 -0.57 4.96 1.16
N CYS A 197 0.74 5.14 1.02
CA CYS A 197 1.60 5.49 2.14
C CYS A 197 2.17 6.91 1.95
N PRO A 198 1.71 7.91 2.75
CA PRO A 198 2.24 9.27 2.66
C PRO A 198 3.74 9.33 2.94
N TRP A 199 4.27 8.53 3.87
CA TRP A 199 5.69 8.53 4.25
C TRP A 199 6.63 8.11 3.11
N VAL A 200 6.19 7.22 2.22
CA VAL A 200 6.95 6.83 1.01
C VAL A 200 6.42 7.50 -0.27
N GLY A 201 5.43 8.38 -0.15
CA GLY A 201 4.89 9.19 -1.22
C GLY A 201 4.22 8.42 -2.38
N GLN A 202 3.80 7.16 -2.16
CA GLN A 202 3.42 6.21 -3.21
C GLN A 202 2.50 5.10 -2.67
N CYS A 203 1.76 4.43 -3.56
CA CYS A 203 1.04 3.20 -3.23
C CYS A 203 1.98 2.04 -2.89
N ILE A 204 1.59 1.22 -1.92
CA ILE A 204 2.22 -0.07 -1.64
C ILE A 204 1.37 -1.17 -2.31
N GLY A 205 2.02 -1.99 -3.14
CA GLY A 205 1.39 -3.06 -3.89
C GLY A 205 2.38 -4.19 -4.26
N LYS A 206 1.94 -5.13 -5.10
CA LYS A 206 2.66 -6.37 -5.44
C LYS A 206 4.16 -6.19 -5.75
N ARG A 207 4.54 -5.12 -6.46
CA ARG A 207 5.90 -4.93 -7.00
C ARG A 207 6.86 -4.23 -6.05
N ASN A 208 6.37 -3.52 -5.03
CA ASN A 208 7.20 -2.77 -4.07
C ASN A 208 7.00 -3.19 -2.59
N TYR A 209 5.98 -4.00 -2.25
CA TYR A 209 5.70 -4.46 -0.88
C TYR A 209 6.92 -5.06 -0.16
N ARG A 210 7.78 -5.85 -0.84
CA ARG A 210 8.97 -6.41 -0.18
C ARG A 210 9.98 -5.35 0.25
N TYR A 211 10.14 -4.28 -0.53
CA TYR A 211 11.03 -3.17 -0.21
C TYR A 211 10.43 -2.30 0.89
N PHE A 212 9.10 -2.10 0.88
CA PHE A 212 8.37 -1.48 1.99
C PHE A 212 8.60 -2.24 3.31
N PHE A 213 8.39 -3.56 3.32
CA PHE A 213 8.62 -4.37 4.52
C PHE A 213 10.07 -4.27 5.01
N MET A 214 11.04 -4.47 4.11
CA MET A 214 12.46 -4.37 4.45
C MET A 214 12.85 -2.97 4.96
N PHE A 215 12.27 -1.91 4.39
CA PHE A 215 12.45 -0.54 4.83
C PHE A 215 11.96 -0.34 6.27
N VAL A 216 10.71 -0.72 6.59
CA VAL A 216 10.15 -0.55 7.93
C VAL A 216 10.89 -1.43 8.95
N PHE A 217 11.13 -2.70 8.63
CA PHE A 217 11.85 -3.64 9.49
C PHE A 217 13.28 -3.17 9.80
N SER A 218 14.05 -2.75 8.79
CA SER A 218 15.41 -2.24 8.99
C SER A 218 15.41 -0.92 9.77
N THR A 219 14.40 -0.07 9.56
CA THR A 219 14.23 1.17 10.32
C THR A 219 13.95 0.89 11.80
N THR A 220 13.12 -0.11 12.11
CA THR A 220 12.92 -0.60 13.49
C THR A 220 14.23 -1.09 14.10
N LEU A 221 15.01 -1.91 13.39
CA LEU A 221 16.31 -2.37 13.89
C LEU A 221 17.29 -1.22 14.16
N LEU A 222 17.40 -0.24 13.24
CA LEU A 222 18.24 0.94 13.45
C LEU A 222 17.74 1.82 14.62
N CYS A 223 16.43 1.94 14.80
CA CYS A 223 15.84 2.69 15.91
C CYS A 223 16.16 2.04 17.27
N LEU A 224 16.01 0.71 17.38
CA LEU A 224 16.39 -0.06 18.56
C LEU A 224 17.91 -0.02 18.82
N TYR A 225 18.72 -0.04 17.75
CA TYR A 225 20.17 0.08 17.82
C TYR A 225 20.61 1.42 18.42
N VAL A 226 20.08 2.54 17.88
CA VAL A 226 20.38 3.89 18.39
C VAL A 226 19.89 4.05 19.83
N PHE A 227 18.69 3.54 20.16
CA PHE A 227 18.18 3.53 21.54
C PHE A 227 19.14 2.81 22.50
N ALA A 228 19.55 1.57 22.16
CA ALA A 228 20.44 0.77 22.99
C ALA A 228 21.79 1.45 23.24
N PHE A 229 22.43 2.01 22.21
CA PHE A 229 23.71 2.71 22.38
C PHE A 229 23.57 4.08 23.07
N CYS A 230 22.41 4.75 22.98
CA CYS A 230 22.13 5.91 23.83
C CYS A 230 22.00 5.51 25.32
N CYS A 231 21.34 4.39 25.63
CA CYS A 231 21.29 3.85 26.98
C CYS A 231 22.69 3.51 27.51
N VAL A 232 23.53 2.82 26.73
CA VAL A 232 24.93 2.52 27.08
C VAL A 232 25.73 3.79 27.37
N ASN A 233 25.61 4.83 26.53
CA ASN A 233 26.30 6.10 26.74
C ASN A 233 25.85 6.80 28.05
N ILE A 234 24.54 6.80 28.35
CA ILE A 234 24.04 7.36 29.61
C ILE A 234 24.52 6.55 30.83
N MET A 235 24.52 5.21 30.75
CA MET A 235 25.07 4.36 31.81
C MET A 235 26.56 4.64 32.05
N LYS A 236 27.35 4.85 30.99
CA LYS A 236 28.78 5.21 31.11
C LYS A 236 29.00 6.58 31.74
N ILE A 237 28.18 7.58 31.40
CA ILE A 237 28.23 8.90 32.06
C ILE A 237 27.82 8.78 33.54
N MET A 238 26.84 7.95 33.89
CA MET A 238 26.47 7.70 35.29
C MET A 238 27.61 7.05 36.08
N GLU A 239 28.28 6.05 35.49
CA GLU A 239 29.44 5.36 36.06
C GLU A 239 30.63 6.32 36.26
N ALA A 240 31.04 7.04 35.21
CA ALA A 240 32.22 7.91 35.22
C ALA A 240 32.10 9.16 36.12
N TYR A 241 30.88 9.66 36.34
CA TYR A 241 30.62 10.84 37.19
C TYR A 241 29.92 10.51 38.51
N HIS A 242 29.72 9.22 38.84
CA HIS A 242 28.95 8.74 40.00
C HIS A 242 27.62 9.50 40.21
N CYS A 243 26.88 9.74 39.13
CA CYS A 243 25.73 10.63 39.10
C CYS A 243 24.42 9.91 38.71
N ASN A 244 23.28 10.50 39.08
CA ASN A 244 21.97 9.95 38.72
C ASN A 244 21.63 10.17 37.23
N ILE A 245 20.61 9.45 36.74
CA ILE A 245 20.19 9.50 35.34
C ILE A 245 19.83 10.91 34.86
N TRP A 246 19.22 11.74 35.72
CA TRP A 246 18.87 13.12 35.38
C TRP A 246 20.12 13.98 35.10
N MET A 247 21.12 13.90 35.97
CA MET A 247 22.40 14.60 35.78
C MET A 247 23.16 14.07 34.54
N ALA A 248 23.11 12.76 34.28
CA ALA A 248 23.72 12.17 33.08
C ALA A 248 23.04 12.64 31.78
N LEU A 249 21.71 12.75 31.76
CA LEU A 249 20.95 13.33 30.66
C LEU A 249 21.27 14.81 30.45
N MET A 250 21.43 15.59 31.52
CA MET A 250 21.85 17.00 31.43
C MET A 250 23.31 17.16 30.94
N LYS A 251 24.19 16.20 31.23
CA LYS A 251 25.57 16.15 30.70
C LYS A 251 25.62 15.77 29.21
N SER A 252 24.69 14.94 28.74
CA SER A 252 24.57 14.56 27.33
C SER A 252 23.13 14.76 26.81
N PRO A 253 22.69 16.00 26.59
CA PRO A 253 21.32 16.31 26.18
C PRO A 253 20.96 15.68 24.82
N VAL A 254 21.92 15.53 23.91
CA VAL A 254 21.70 14.86 22.60
C VAL A 254 21.33 13.39 22.79
N SER A 255 22.02 12.65 23.67
CA SER A 255 21.64 11.27 24.01
C SER A 255 20.24 11.19 24.61
N GLY A 256 19.86 12.16 25.47
CA GLY A 256 18.51 12.21 26.04
C GLY A 256 17.42 12.46 25.00
N ILE A 257 17.64 13.42 24.10
CA ILE A 257 16.72 13.71 22.98
C ILE A 257 16.60 12.50 22.05
N LEU A 258 17.72 11.85 21.71
CA LEU A 258 17.73 10.65 20.87
C LEU A 258 17.05 9.46 21.55
N LEU A 259 17.21 9.26 22.86
CA LEU A 259 16.57 8.20 23.62
C LEU A 259 15.04 8.40 23.68
N LEU A 260 14.58 9.64 23.91
CA LEU A 260 13.14 9.96 23.85
C LEU A 260 12.58 9.79 22.44
N TYR A 261 13.28 10.31 21.42
CA TYR A 261 12.88 10.19 20.02
C TYR A 261 12.77 8.72 19.59
N THR A 262 13.82 7.93 19.84
CA THR A 262 13.85 6.51 19.47
C THR A 262 12.86 5.68 20.27
N PHE A 263 12.58 6.00 21.54
CA PHE A 263 11.51 5.36 22.31
C PHE A 263 10.13 5.57 21.66
N VAL A 264 9.77 6.82 21.36
CA VAL A 264 8.49 7.16 20.72
C VAL A 264 8.38 6.53 19.33
N VAL A 265 9.42 6.69 18.49
CA VAL A 265 9.42 6.15 17.12
C VAL A 265 9.36 4.62 17.12
N SER A 266 10.07 3.93 18.03
CA SER A 266 10.05 2.47 18.12
C SER A 266 8.65 1.91 18.34
N TRP A 267 7.78 2.61 19.07
CA TRP A 267 6.38 2.19 19.24
C TRP A 267 5.63 2.18 17.90
N PHE A 268 5.77 3.25 17.11
CA PHE A 268 5.13 3.37 15.80
C PHE A 268 5.73 2.42 14.75
N VAL A 269 7.05 2.44 14.52
CA VAL A 269 7.68 1.61 13.47
C VAL A 269 7.77 0.14 13.86
N GLY A 270 7.95 -0.16 15.15
CA GLY A 270 7.93 -1.52 15.70
C GLY A 270 6.52 -2.13 15.67
N GLY A 271 5.49 -1.36 16.06
CA GLY A 271 4.10 -1.78 15.93
C GLY A 271 3.70 -2.04 14.47
N LEU A 272 4.10 -1.16 13.54
CA LEU A 272 3.90 -1.35 12.11
C LEU A 272 4.64 -2.59 11.59
N THR A 273 5.87 -2.83 12.05
CA THR A 273 6.65 -4.03 11.72
C THR A 273 5.94 -5.30 12.17
N ALA A 274 5.49 -5.35 13.44
CA ALA A 274 4.78 -6.51 13.98
C ALA A 274 3.46 -6.78 13.23
N PHE A 275 2.70 -5.73 12.90
CA PHE A 275 1.48 -5.85 12.09
C PHE A 275 1.77 -6.40 10.68
N HIS A 276 2.80 -5.90 9.99
CA HIS A 276 3.16 -6.42 8.67
C HIS A 276 3.78 -7.82 8.73
N ILE A 277 4.42 -8.24 9.83
CA ILE A 277 4.80 -9.64 10.05
C ILE A 277 3.55 -10.52 10.08
N TYR A 278 2.52 -10.14 10.84
CA TYR A 278 1.22 -10.84 10.87
C TYR A 278 0.59 -10.96 9.47
N LEU A 279 0.58 -9.86 8.69
CA LEU A 279 0.06 -9.87 7.31
C LEU A 279 0.87 -10.79 6.38
N VAL A 280 2.20 -10.81 6.51
CA VAL A 280 3.07 -11.70 5.73
C VAL A 280 2.82 -13.17 6.08
N ILE A 281 2.79 -13.55 7.36
CA ILE A 281 2.60 -14.95 7.75
C ILE A 281 1.19 -15.47 7.42
N THR A 282 0.17 -14.59 7.37
CA THR A 282 -1.21 -14.95 7.00
C THR A 282 -1.55 -14.76 5.51
N ASN A 283 -0.62 -14.24 4.70
CA ASN A 283 -0.79 -13.88 3.28
C ASN A 283 -1.98 -12.92 3.02
N GLN A 284 -2.10 -11.88 3.82
CA GLN A 284 -3.11 -10.83 3.66
C GLN A 284 -2.43 -9.50 3.30
N THR A 285 -3.17 -8.60 2.65
CA THR A 285 -2.80 -7.18 2.60
C THR A 285 -3.48 -6.41 3.73
N THR A 286 -2.96 -5.23 4.07
CA THR A 286 -3.61 -4.30 5.00
C THR A 286 -5.05 -4.03 4.58
N TYR A 287 -5.27 -3.77 3.29
CA TYR A 287 -6.61 -3.54 2.74
C TYR A 287 -7.56 -4.73 2.91
N GLU A 288 -7.07 -5.96 2.70
CA GLU A 288 -7.86 -7.18 2.92
C GLU A 288 -8.24 -7.35 4.39
N ASN A 289 -7.27 -7.23 5.30
CA ASN A 289 -7.48 -7.36 6.74
C ASN A 289 -8.44 -6.29 7.32
N PHE A 290 -8.47 -5.08 6.75
CA PHE A 290 -9.38 -4.02 7.22
C PHE A 290 -10.76 -4.00 6.53
N ARG A 291 -10.85 -4.23 5.21
CA ARG A 291 -12.09 -4.04 4.44
C ARG A 291 -12.80 -5.33 4.04
N TYR A 292 -12.05 -6.41 3.88
CA TYR A 292 -12.52 -7.72 3.38
C TYR A 292 -12.29 -8.83 4.41
N ARG A 293 -12.25 -8.48 5.71
CA ARG A 293 -12.00 -9.43 6.82
C ARG A 293 -12.56 -10.79 6.47
N TYR A 294 -11.67 -11.78 6.43
CA TYR A 294 -12.00 -13.18 6.14
C TYR A 294 -12.84 -13.82 7.28
N ASP A 295 -13.55 -13.02 8.08
CA ASP A 295 -14.48 -13.44 9.11
C ASP A 295 -15.51 -14.39 8.47
N ARG A 296 -15.41 -15.67 8.85
CA ARG A 296 -16.22 -16.82 8.35
C ARG A 296 -15.87 -17.37 6.95
N LYS A 297 -14.82 -16.87 6.25
CA LYS A 297 -14.33 -17.45 4.97
C LYS A 297 -12.85 -17.79 5.07
N MET A 298 -12.42 -18.94 4.54
CA MET A 298 -10.99 -19.28 4.53
C MET A 298 -10.22 -18.31 3.59
N ASN A 299 -9.06 -17.79 4.00
CA ASN A 299 -8.22 -16.96 3.13
C ASN A 299 -7.69 -17.82 1.96
N PRO A 300 -8.12 -17.59 0.69
CA PRO A 300 -7.69 -18.40 -0.46
C PRO A 300 -6.19 -18.26 -0.77
N TYR A 301 -5.52 -17.23 -0.25
CA TYR A 301 -4.10 -16.98 -0.48
C TYR A 301 -3.19 -17.52 0.62
N ASN A 302 -3.73 -18.00 1.75
CA ASN A 302 -2.90 -18.54 2.82
C ASN A 302 -2.39 -19.95 2.46
N LEU A 303 -1.08 -20.07 2.19
CA LEU A 303 -0.42 -21.32 1.84
C LEU A 303 0.40 -21.92 3.00
N GLY A 304 0.24 -21.37 4.21
CA GLY A 304 1.06 -21.67 5.39
C GLY A 304 2.30 -20.77 5.51
N CYS A 305 2.69 -20.45 6.75
CA CYS A 305 3.63 -19.37 7.09
C CYS A 305 4.92 -19.38 6.25
N ALA A 306 5.60 -20.52 6.13
CA ALA A 306 6.85 -20.65 5.37
C ALA A 306 6.67 -20.39 3.86
N ARG A 307 5.56 -20.84 3.26
CA ARG A 307 5.25 -20.60 1.84
C ARG A 307 4.89 -19.14 1.60
N ASN A 308 4.16 -18.51 2.52
CA ASN A 308 3.81 -17.09 2.45
C ASN A 308 5.05 -16.19 2.54
N ILE A 309 5.96 -16.47 3.48
CA ILE A 309 7.27 -15.80 3.61
C ILE A 309 8.10 -15.99 2.32
N ARG A 310 8.15 -17.21 1.77
CA ARG A 310 8.82 -17.50 0.49
C ARG A 310 8.23 -16.68 -0.67
N GLU A 311 6.91 -16.55 -0.73
CA GLU A 311 6.22 -15.77 -1.76
C GLU A 311 6.58 -14.28 -1.71
N ILE A 312 6.68 -13.69 -0.52
CA ILE A 312 6.99 -12.26 -0.38
C ILE A 312 8.47 -11.94 -0.70
N PHE A 313 9.40 -12.65 -0.07
CA PHE A 313 10.82 -12.28 -0.10
C PHE A 313 11.63 -12.98 -1.18
N PHE A 314 11.33 -14.24 -1.47
CA PHE A 314 12.16 -15.12 -2.29
C PHE A 314 11.59 -15.43 -3.69
N SER A 315 10.39 -14.93 -4.02
CA SER A 315 9.83 -15.00 -5.37
C SER A 315 10.48 -13.98 -6.31
N LYS A 316 10.39 -14.22 -7.63
CA LYS A 316 10.74 -13.22 -8.65
C LYS A 316 9.71 -12.09 -8.62
N ILE A 317 10.16 -10.83 -8.54
CA ILE A 317 9.27 -9.68 -8.78
C ILE A 317 8.82 -9.75 -10.25
N PRO A 318 7.51 -9.65 -10.57
CA PRO A 318 7.02 -9.70 -11.95
C PRO A 318 7.60 -8.55 -12.81
N SER A 319 7.32 -8.54 -14.11
CA SER A 319 7.48 -7.34 -14.96
C SER A 319 6.43 -6.28 -14.61
N SER A 320 6.62 -5.03 -15.08
CA SER A 320 5.51 -4.06 -15.06
C SER A 320 4.52 -4.44 -16.15
N MET A 321 3.22 -4.20 -15.92
CA MET A 321 2.20 -4.35 -16.95
C MET A 321 2.17 -3.17 -17.94
N ASN A 322 2.88 -2.08 -17.63
CA ASN A 322 2.93 -0.88 -18.45
C ASN A 322 4.38 -0.63 -18.89
N ASP A 323 4.67 -0.57 -20.20
CA ASP A 323 5.92 0.03 -20.66
C ASP A 323 5.77 1.56 -20.73
N PHE A 324 5.95 2.20 -19.58
CA PHE A 324 5.94 3.65 -19.46
C PHE A 324 6.93 4.37 -20.40
N ARG A 325 7.93 3.67 -20.94
CA ARG A 325 8.99 4.22 -21.79
C ARG A 325 8.77 3.95 -23.28
N GLU A 326 7.75 3.18 -23.65
CA GLU A 326 7.33 2.94 -25.02
C GLU A 326 7.03 4.27 -25.75
N LYS A 327 7.34 4.32 -27.05
CA LYS A 327 7.02 5.44 -27.93
C LYS A 327 5.64 5.21 -28.55
N LEU A 328 4.74 6.17 -28.38
CA LEU A 328 3.47 6.18 -29.10
C LEU A 328 3.70 6.45 -30.59
N ARG A 329 3.02 5.69 -31.45
CA ARG A 329 2.96 5.96 -32.89
C ARG A 329 1.96 7.09 -33.15
N GLY A 330 2.12 7.83 -34.26
CA GLY A 330 1.44 9.11 -34.51
C GLY A 330 -0.08 9.08 -34.30
N ASP A 331 -0.75 8.03 -34.76
CA ASP A 331 -2.21 7.87 -34.65
C ASP A 331 -2.70 7.71 -33.21
N SER A 332 -1.85 7.22 -32.28
CA SER A 332 -2.20 7.15 -30.86
C SER A 332 -2.11 8.50 -30.16
N SER A 333 -1.20 9.38 -30.60
CA SER A 333 -1.03 10.70 -29.96
C SER A 333 -2.22 11.63 -30.14
N SER A 334 -2.97 11.52 -31.24
CA SER A 334 -4.25 12.23 -31.41
C SER A 334 -5.36 11.68 -30.50
N ILE A 335 -5.47 10.34 -30.37
CA ILE A 335 -6.48 9.68 -29.51
C ILE A 335 -6.31 10.07 -28.04
N PHE A 336 -5.07 10.07 -27.52
CA PHE A 336 -4.82 10.51 -26.14
C PHE A 336 -5.12 12.00 -25.91
N ASN A 337 -4.84 12.86 -26.89
CA ASN A 337 -5.13 14.30 -26.79
C ASN A 337 -6.61 14.66 -26.96
N THR A 338 -7.38 13.88 -27.75
CA THR A 338 -8.81 14.13 -27.95
C THR A 338 -9.62 13.70 -26.72
N SER A 339 -9.17 12.63 -26.02
CA SER A 339 -9.75 12.19 -24.75
C SER A 339 -9.69 13.23 -23.62
N SER A 340 -8.81 14.25 -23.70
CA SER A 340 -8.72 15.32 -22.70
C SER A 340 -9.82 16.39 -22.80
N TYR A 341 -10.55 16.47 -23.93
CA TYR A 341 -11.52 17.55 -24.16
C TYR A 341 -12.99 17.17 -23.89
N LEU A 342 -13.29 15.89 -23.64
CA LEU A 342 -14.64 15.39 -23.36
C LEU A 342 -14.96 15.24 -21.85
N GLY A 343 -14.00 15.45 -20.97
CA GLY A 343 -14.19 15.44 -19.51
C GLY A 343 -14.50 16.82 -18.95
N ARG A 344 -15.72 17.35 -19.16
CA ARG A 344 -16.17 18.60 -18.50
C ARG A 344 -16.53 18.31 -17.04
N PRO A 345 -15.83 18.87 -16.03
CA PRO A 345 -16.26 18.75 -14.65
C PRO A 345 -17.42 19.73 -14.37
N MET A 346 -18.54 19.23 -13.87
CA MET A 346 -19.53 20.08 -13.19
C MET A 346 -19.09 20.26 -11.74
N SER A 347 -18.50 21.41 -11.42
CA SER A 347 -18.32 21.86 -10.04
C SER A 347 -19.55 22.65 -9.57
N PRO A 348 -19.89 22.52 -8.29
CA PRO A 348 -20.17 23.69 -7.46
C PRO A 348 -18.96 23.97 -6.57
N GLU A 349 -18.59 25.25 -6.45
CA GLU A 349 -17.53 25.71 -5.54
C GLU A 349 -18.05 25.82 -4.09
N MET A 350 -17.14 25.70 -3.12
CA MET A 350 -17.08 26.47 -1.85
C MET A 350 -15.73 26.14 -1.14
N PRO A 351 -15.23 26.96 -0.19
CA PRO A 351 -13.82 27.35 -0.20
C PRO A 351 -12.86 26.48 0.64
N LYS A 352 -11.56 26.67 0.36
CA LYS A 352 -10.45 26.11 1.13
C LYS A 352 -10.23 26.88 2.43
N THR A 353 -10.15 26.17 3.56
CA THR A 353 -9.50 26.65 4.79
C THR A 353 -8.55 25.59 5.34
N SER A 354 -7.33 26.05 5.65
CA SER A 354 -6.32 25.54 6.60
C SER A 354 -6.20 24.05 6.95
N PHE A 355 -4.93 23.62 6.99
CA PHE A 355 -4.39 22.49 7.76
C PHE A 355 -5.13 22.23 9.09
N ASP A 356 -5.39 20.94 9.37
CA ASP A 356 -5.24 20.39 10.72
C ASP A 356 -4.94 18.88 10.66
N VAL A 357 -4.23 18.38 11.68
CA VAL A 357 -3.82 16.96 11.80
C VAL A 357 -4.71 16.27 12.83
N GLU A 358 -5.68 15.47 12.38
CA GLU A 358 -6.49 14.62 13.26
C GLU A 358 -6.57 13.19 12.71
N MET A 359 -5.78 12.27 13.29
CA MET A 359 -6.01 10.84 13.12
C MET A 359 -7.22 10.44 13.96
N GLY A 360 -8.31 10.03 13.31
CA GLY A 360 -9.40 9.29 13.96
C GLY A 360 -10.74 10.00 14.04
N LYS A 361 -11.36 10.30 12.88
CA LYS A 361 -12.82 10.47 12.81
C LYS A 361 -13.40 9.86 11.55
N ARG A 362 -14.33 8.91 11.72
CA ARG A 362 -15.12 8.37 10.61
C ARG A 362 -16.09 9.45 10.13
N ARG A 363 -16.13 9.74 8.83
CA ARG A 363 -17.33 10.30 8.18
C ARG A 363 -17.36 10.01 6.66
N ALA A 364 -18.41 9.30 6.27
CA ALA A 364 -19.11 9.37 4.98
C ALA A 364 -18.31 9.14 3.68
N VAL A 365 -17.90 7.89 3.46
CA VAL A 365 -17.74 7.22 2.15
C VAL A 365 -17.96 5.71 2.42
N ASP A 366 -18.91 4.98 1.82
CA ASP A 366 -20.07 5.33 0.96
C ASP A 366 -21.40 5.16 1.75
N ALA A 367 -22.58 5.25 1.09
CA ALA A 367 -23.90 4.86 1.66
C ALA A 367 -24.35 3.45 1.19
N ASP A 368 -24.10 3.15 -0.09
CA ASP A 368 -24.42 1.88 -0.76
C ASP A 368 -23.81 0.64 -0.07
N ASP A 369 -22.66 0.81 0.58
CA ASP A 369 -21.95 -0.26 1.31
C ASP A 369 -22.68 -0.69 2.61
N PHE A 370 -23.66 0.07 3.12
CA PHE A 370 -24.46 -0.30 4.30
C PHE A 370 -25.70 -1.12 3.94
N GLU A 371 -26.35 -0.79 2.81
CA GLU A 371 -27.47 -1.57 2.27
C GLU A 371 -27.02 -2.98 1.82
N GLU A 372 -25.80 -3.14 1.30
CA GLU A 372 -25.24 -4.46 0.97
C GLU A 372 -25.09 -5.39 2.21
N ILE A 373 -24.96 -4.84 3.41
CA ILE A 373 -24.94 -5.61 4.68
C ILE A 373 -26.36 -6.01 5.08
N GLN A 374 -27.31 -5.08 5.00
CA GLN A 374 -28.70 -5.33 5.40
C GLN A 374 -29.38 -6.35 4.47
N ASN A 375 -29.18 -6.21 3.16
CA ASN A 375 -29.71 -7.16 2.16
C ASN A 375 -29.13 -8.58 2.31
N GLN A 376 -27.88 -8.73 2.78
CA GLN A 376 -27.31 -10.06 3.09
C GLN A 376 -27.89 -10.68 4.37
N ILE A 377 -28.34 -9.88 5.33
CA ILE A 377 -28.98 -10.38 6.56
C ILE A 377 -30.41 -10.84 6.24
N GLU A 378 -31.16 -10.06 5.46
CA GLU A 378 -32.53 -10.40 5.06
C GLU A 378 -32.59 -11.63 4.14
N SER A 379 -31.63 -11.79 3.21
CA SER A 379 -31.51 -12.97 2.36
C SER A 379 -31.24 -14.30 3.12
N ILE A 380 -30.81 -14.25 4.38
CA ILE A 380 -30.58 -15.44 5.23
C ILE A 380 -31.82 -15.79 6.06
N GLY A 381 -32.76 -14.85 6.25
CA GLY A 381 -33.99 -15.06 7.02
C GLY A 381 -35.11 -15.80 6.26
N GLY A 382 -34.94 -16.05 4.95
CA GLY A 382 -35.99 -16.46 4.03
C GLY A 382 -36.01 -17.92 3.58
N LEU A 383 -35.52 -18.88 4.39
CA LEU A 383 -35.60 -20.31 4.07
C LEU A 383 -36.21 -21.12 5.23
N GLU A 384 -37.12 -22.02 4.88
CA GLU A 384 -38.18 -22.48 5.78
C GLU A 384 -37.76 -23.48 6.87
N ARG A 385 -38.16 -23.14 8.10
CA ARG A 385 -38.92 -23.98 9.03
C ARG A 385 -39.12 -25.46 8.57
N CYS A 386 -38.34 -26.37 9.13
CA CYS A 386 -38.80 -27.71 9.47
C CYS A 386 -38.72 -27.89 11.00
N GLY A 387 -39.81 -28.31 11.63
CA GLY A 387 -40.01 -28.11 13.07
C GLY A 387 -39.63 -29.29 13.96
N THR A 388 -39.13 -28.99 15.15
CA THR A 388 -39.63 -29.58 16.42
C THR A 388 -39.32 -28.61 17.57
N GLN A 389 -40.29 -28.43 18.48
CA GLN A 389 -40.22 -27.66 19.72
C GLN A 389 -40.63 -28.59 20.88
N PRO A 390 -40.50 -28.20 22.17
CA PRO A 390 -39.45 -27.39 22.80
C PRO A 390 -38.96 -28.01 24.13
N ARG A 391 -38.00 -27.37 24.82
CA ARG A 391 -38.06 -27.28 26.29
C ARG A 391 -37.41 -25.98 26.79
N HIS A 392 -38.15 -25.26 27.64
CA HIS A 392 -37.74 -24.00 28.24
C HIS A 392 -36.86 -24.21 29.48
N SER A 393 -35.92 -23.29 29.72
CA SER A 393 -35.83 -22.54 30.99
C SER A 393 -34.92 -21.31 30.86
N ASN A 394 -35.34 -20.20 31.46
CA ASN A 394 -34.54 -18.98 31.61
C ASN A 394 -33.46 -19.14 32.70
N SER A 395 -32.33 -18.46 32.54
CA SER A 395 -31.74 -17.65 33.62
C SER A 395 -30.71 -16.64 33.11
N ASN A 396 -30.73 -15.43 33.67
CA ASN A 396 -29.61 -14.47 33.65
C ASN A 396 -28.28 -15.14 34.02
N GLU A 397 -27.17 -14.71 33.41
CA GLU A 397 -26.03 -14.18 34.18
C GLU A 397 -24.99 -13.43 33.33
N LYS A 398 -24.20 -12.58 34.00
CA LYS A 398 -23.08 -11.82 33.42
C LYS A 398 -21.78 -12.62 33.58
N ALA A 399 -21.08 -12.92 32.48
CA ALA A 399 -19.63 -13.12 32.46
C ALA A 399 -19.13 -12.55 31.13
N ASN A 400 -18.21 -11.58 31.11
CA ASN A 400 -16.80 -11.63 31.52
C ASN A 400 -15.94 -12.43 30.52
N TRP A 401 -14.78 -11.86 30.18
CA TRP A 401 -13.90 -12.30 29.12
C TRP A 401 -13.16 -13.57 29.53
N GLU A 402 -13.17 -14.61 28.69
CA GLU A 402 -12.26 -15.75 28.83
C GLU A 402 -11.42 -15.93 27.57
N ILE A 403 -10.12 -16.09 27.82
CA ILE A 403 -9.07 -16.27 26.82
C ILE A 403 -9.14 -17.70 26.29
N THR A 404 -9.28 -17.87 24.98
CA THR A 404 -9.44 -19.18 24.34
C THR A 404 -8.14 -20.02 24.41
N ARG A 405 -8.29 -21.34 24.57
CA ARG A 405 -7.28 -22.30 25.06
C ARG A 405 -6.21 -22.76 24.05
N ASP A 406 -5.82 -21.92 23.10
CA ASP A 406 -4.94 -22.34 21.98
C ASP A 406 -3.44 -22.08 22.20
N ILE A 407 -3.05 -21.41 23.29
CA ILE A 407 -1.64 -21.06 23.57
C ILE A 407 -0.91 -22.17 24.36
N GLN A 408 -1.63 -23.03 25.09
CA GLN A 408 -1.00 -24.09 25.91
C GLN A 408 -0.55 -25.34 25.12
N MET A 409 -1.02 -25.55 23.88
CA MET A 409 -0.50 -26.64 23.03
C MET A 409 0.91 -26.37 22.47
N LEU A 410 1.26 -25.10 22.22
CA LEU A 410 2.56 -24.72 21.63
C LEU A 410 3.76 -24.85 22.59
N ALA A 411 3.51 -25.00 23.89
CA ALA A 411 4.57 -25.18 24.89
C ALA A 411 4.99 -26.65 25.09
N ALA A 412 4.25 -27.62 24.52
CA ALA A 412 4.52 -29.04 24.68
C ALA A 412 5.44 -29.64 23.59
N GLU A 413 5.74 -28.88 22.52
CA GLU A 413 6.47 -29.37 21.34
C GLU A 413 8.00 -29.12 21.40
N PHE A 414 8.47 -28.35 22.38
CA PHE A 414 9.90 -28.11 22.64
C PHE A 414 10.28 -28.62 24.04
N GLY A 415 10.58 -29.92 24.12
CA GLY A 415 11.00 -30.56 25.36
C GLY A 415 12.31 -30.00 25.90
N MET A 416 12.27 -29.45 27.12
CA MET A 416 13.44 -29.26 27.98
C MET A 416 13.11 -29.82 29.37
N GLU A 417 13.65 -31.00 29.66
CA GLU A 417 13.77 -31.45 31.05
C GLU A 417 14.79 -30.58 31.78
N HIS A 418 14.51 -30.18 33.03
CA HIS A 418 15.34 -30.50 34.21
C HIS A 418 14.91 -29.68 35.45
N GLY A 419 14.94 -30.32 36.62
CA GLY A 419 15.25 -29.64 37.89
C GLY A 419 14.08 -29.17 38.76
N ILE A 420 13.29 -30.11 39.31
CA ILE A 420 12.54 -29.84 40.55
C ILE A 420 13.56 -29.80 41.71
N GLY A 421 13.68 -28.65 42.37
CA GLY A 421 14.48 -28.47 43.57
C GLY A 421 13.60 -28.23 44.79
N ASP A 422 13.52 -29.21 45.69
CA ASP A 422 12.77 -29.12 46.95
C ASP A 422 13.25 -27.97 47.84
N ARG A 423 12.30 -27.28 48.48
CA ARG A 423 12.56 -26.54 49.73
C ARG A 423 11.46 -26.78 50.76
N ASN A 424 11.85 -27.44 51.83
CA ASN A 424 11.02 -27.83 52.96
C ASN A 424 10.29 -26.66 53.63
N LYS A 425 9.05 -26.91 54.04
CA LYS A 425 8.38 -26.15 55.11
C LYS A 425 8.96 -26.56 56.45
N ILE A 426 9.30 -25.59 57.30
CA ILE A 426 9.51 -25.80 58.75
C ILE A 426 8.27 -25.25 59.49
N HIS A 427 7.81 -26.00 60.48
CA HIS A 427 6.68 -25.65 61.35
C HIS A 427 7.04 -24.58 62.40
N GLY A 428 6.01 -23.87 62.88
CA GLY A 428 5.83 -23.72 64.33
C GLY A 428 5.60 -22.29 64.84
N GLY A 429 4.51 -22.12 65.59
CA GLY A 429 4.49 -21.21 66.74
C GLY A 429 3.62 -19.95 66.65
N HIS A 430 2.29 -20.11 66.71
CA HIS A 430 1.57 -19.73 67.93
C HIS A 430 0.21 -20.44 68.04
#